data_AF-A0A0B1TL54-F1
#
_entry.id   AF-A0A0B1TL54-F1
#
_cell.length_a   1.000
_cell.length_b   1.000
_cell.length_c   1.000
_cell.angle_alpha   90.00
_cell.angle_beta   90.00
_cell.angle_gamma   90.00
#
_symmetry.space_group_name_H-M   'P 1'
#
loop_
_entity.id
_entity.type
_entity.pdbx_description
1 polymer ?
#
loop_
_entity_poly.entity_id
_entity_poly.type
_entity_poly.pdbx_seq_one_letter_code
_entity_poly.pdbx_strand_id
1 'polypeptide(L)'
;MFKSSCRIDVEWFPFDEQSCTLVFGSWTYNSEEVVLNWYNNIKAVQLTDYSYSGIWDVIDVPGYLINKKETKESKIVFHVVIRRYVLICGAERIWWFLREKVMKDLFRKTLFYTVILIIPTVLMAFLSMMAFYLPADSAEKISLTINLLLALVVFLLLVSKILPPTSNIPLMGKYLLMAFVLNITTVVVTVVIVNVYFRSAISNEMPNYVRRIFLEFLPRILMMKRPERIPIFNGYFVEEYCASEIFDASEYFAHSYAAYRIT
;
A
#
# COMPACT_ATOMS: atom_id res chain seq x y z
N MET A 1 -1.23 -14.05 -35.50
CA MET A 1 -1.24 -13.91 -34.03
C MET A 1 -2.59 -14.38 -33.52
N PHE A 2 -2.64 -15.46 -32.72
CA PHE A 2 -3.89 -15.96 -32.12
C PHE A 2 -4.17 -15.25 -30.79
N LYS A 3 -5.44 -15.02 -30.47
CA LYS A 3 -5.90 -14.50 -29.18
C LYS A 3 -6.89 -15.50 -28.59
N SER A 4 -6.65 -15.93 -27.36
CA SER A 4 -7.56 -16.79 -26.62
C SER A 4 -8.07 -16.08 -25.37
N SER A 5 -9.27 -16.44 -24.94
CA SER A 5 -9.84 -16.01 -23.66
C SER A 5 -9.48 -17.06 -22.61
N CYS A 6 -8.88 -16.62 -21.51
CA CYS A 6 -8.49 -17.46 -20.39
C CYS A 6 -8.92 -16.79 -19.08
N ARG A 7 -9.43 -17.59 -18.13
CA ARG A 7 -9.72 -17.10 -16.78
C ARG A 7 -8.42 -17.12 -15.98
N ILE A 8 -8.02 -15.96 -15.48
CA ILE A 8 -6.82 -15.78 -14.68
C ILE A 8 -7.19 -15.97 -13.21
N ASP A 9 -6.40 -16.77 -12.48
CA ASP A 9 -6.50 -16.87 -11.03
C ASP A 9 -5.43 -15.99 -10.37
N VAL A 10 -5.86 -15.02 -9.58
CA VAL A 10 -4.96 -14.05 -8.95
C VAL A 10 -4.68 -14.36 -7.48
N GLU A 11 -5.21 -15.46 -6.93
CA GLU A 11 -5.09 -15.73 -5.48
C GLU A 11 -3.65 -15.61 -4.96
N TRP A 12 -2.68 -16.17 -5.67
CA TRP A 12 -1.26 -16.20 -5.29
C TRP A 12 -0.41 -15.10 -5.94
N PHE A 13 -1.03 -14.08 -6.53
CA PHE A 13 -0.31 -12.98 -7.15
C PHE A 13 0.72 -12.34 -6.18
N PRO A 14 1.97 -12.07 -6.60
CA PRO A 14 2.53 -12.19 -7.95
C PRO A 14 3.17 -13.56 -8.27
N PHE A 15 3.10 -14.54 -7.38
CA PHE A 15 3.63 -15.89 -7.58
C PHE A 15 2.61 -16.82 -8.23
N ASP A 16 1.78 -16.26 -9.12
CA ASP A 16 0.67 -16.95 -9.75
C ASP A 16 1.12 -17.89 -10.87
N GLU A 17 0.51 -19.07 -10.90
CA GLU A 17 0.55 -20.01 -12.00
C GLU A 17 -0.80 -19.98 -12.72
N GLN A 18 -0.75 -19.90 -14.05
CA GLN A 18 -1.94 -19.82 -14.90
C GLN A 18 -1.99 -21.02 -15.83
N SER A 19 -3.16 -21.63 -15.93
CA SER A 19 -3.43 -22.69 -16.90
C SER A 19 -4.45 -22.19 -17.91
N CYS A 20 -3.99 -21.97 -19.14
CA CYS A 20 -4.83 -21.45 -20.22
C CYS A 20 -4.99 -22.48 -21.33
N THR A 21 -6.21 -22.61 -21.85
CA THR A 21 -6.52 -23.59 -22.90
C THR A 21 -6.50 -22.94 -24.29
N LEU A 22 -5.84 -23.59 -25.25
CA LEU A 22 -5.96 -23.32 -26.67
C LEU A 22 -6.66 -24.50 -27.33
N VAL A 23 -7.81 -24.25 -27.96
CA VAL A 23 -8.61 -25.28 -28.61
C VAL A 23 -8.52 -25.09 -30.12
N PHE A 24 -8.09 -26.13 -30.82
CA PHE A 24 -8.03 -26.19 -32.27
C PHE A 24 -8.97 -27.30 -32.76
N GLY A 25 -9.74 -27.01 -33.80
CA GLY A 25 -10.73 -27.93 -34.35
C GLY A 25 -11.23 -27.44 -35.70
N SER A 26 -11.82 -28.36 -36.46
CA SER A 26 -12.59 -27.98 -37.64
C SER A 26 -13.86 -27.23 -37.20
N TRP A 27 -14.21 -26.16 -37.92
CA TRP A 27 -15.47 -25.46 -37.69
C TRP A 27 -16.63 -26.10 -38.47
N THR A 28 -16.36 -26.59 -39.68
CA THR A 28 -17.37 -27.06 -40.64
C THR A 28 -17.54 -28.56 -40.68
N TYR A 29 -16.50 -29.32 -40.34
CA TYR A 29 -16.47 -30.78 -40.48
C TYR A 29 -16.57 -31.49 -39.14
N ASN A 30 -17.30 -32.60 -39.13
CA ASN A 30 -17.51 -33.42 -37.94
C ASN A 30 -16.40 -34.47 -37.75
N SER A 31 -16.41 -35.16 -36.60
CA SER A 31 -15.45 -36.21 -36.27
C SER A 31 -15.45 -37.43 -37.21
N GLU A 32 -16.51 -37.60 -38.02
CA GLU A 32 -16.61 -38.67 -39.03
C GLU A 32 -15.90 -38.30 -40.35
N GLU A 33 -15.74 -37.00 -40.61
CA GLU A 33 -15.17 -36.47 -41.86
C GLU A 33 -13.71 -36.08 -41.67
N VAL A 34 -13.41 -35.38 -40.57
CA VAL A 34 -12.06 -34.90 -40.25
C VAL A 34 -11.66 -35.34 -38.84
N VAL A 35 -10.72 -36.28 -38.79
CA VAL A 35 -10.12 -36.77 -37.55
C VAL A 35 -8.76 -36.12 -37.37
N LEU A 36 -8.61 -35.35 -36.29
CA LEU A 36 -7.32 -34.79 -35.89
C LEU A 36 -6.51 -35.87 -35.17
N ASN A 37 -5.21 -35.94 -35.44
CA ASN A 37 -4.27 -36.88 -34.82
C ASN A 37 -2.93 -36.20 -34.55
N TRP A 38 -2.15 -36.77 -33.63
CA TRP A 38 -0.82 -36.27 -33.30
C TRP A 38 0.19 -36.55 -34.41
N TYR A 39 0.98 -35.54 -34.74
CA TYR A 39 2.15 -35.73 -35.59
C TYR A 39 3.27 -36.41 -34.79
N ASN A 40 3.82 -37.51 -35.30
CA ASN A 40 4.88 -38.30 -34.66
C ASN A 40 4.60 -38.72 -33.21
N ASN A 41 3.33 -38.88 -32.82
CA ASN A 41 2.91 -39.18 -31.43
C ASN A 41 3.39 -38.15 -30.38
N ILE A 42 3.79 -36.95 -30.81
CA ILE A 42 4.21 -35.88 -29.89
C ILE A 42 2.95 -35.18 -29.37
N LYS A 43 2.70 -35.29 -28.06
CA LYS A 43 1.51 -34.75 -27.39
C LYS A 43 1.74 -33.40 -26.71
N ALA A 44 2.82 -32.70 -27.04
CA ALA A 44 3.17 -31.42 -26.44
C ALA A 44 3.67 -30.45 -27.51
N VAL A 45 3.57 -29.15 -27.23
CA VAL A 45 4.12 -28.14 -28.14
C VAL A 45 5.64 -28.12 -28.02
N GLN A 46 6.33 -28.19 -29.15
CA GLN A 46 7.78 -28.10 -29.20
C GLN A 46 8.22 -26.64 -29.01
N LEU A 47 9.05 -26.39 -28.00
CA LEU A 47 9.51 -25.04 -27.61
C LEU A 47 10.93 -24.71 -28.12
N THR A 48 11.45 -25.42 -29.13
CA THR A 48 12.83 -25.21 -29.62
C THR A 48 13.06 -23.81 -30.18
N ASP A 49 12.05 -23.27 -30.87
CA ASP A 49 12.09 -21.92 -31.46
C ASP A 49 11.32 -20.91 -30.58
N TYR A 50 11.06 -21.25 -29.32
CA TYR A 50 10.36 -20.37 -28.40
C TYR A 50 11.31 -19.25 -27.91
N SER A 51 10.89 -18.00 -28.14
CA SER A 51 11.52 -16.84 -27.54
C SER A 51 10.90 -16.56 -26.16
N TYR A 52 11.74 -16.57 -25.13
CA TYR A 52 11.32 -16.35 -23.75
C TYR A 52 10.65 -14.98 -23.55
N SER A 53 9.57 -14.96 -22.76
CA SER A 53 8.86 -13.74 -22.40
C SER A 53 9.45 -13.06 -21.18
N GLY A 54 9.40 -11.72 -21.16
CA GLY A 54 9.86 -10.86 -20.08
C GLY A 54 9.16 -11.01 -18.72
N ILE A 55 8.03 -11.70 -18.69
CA ILE A 55 7.07 -11.68 -17.57
C ILE A 55 6.63 -13.10 -17.21
N TRP A 56 6.46 -13.95 -18.21
CA TRP A 56 5.89 -15.29 -18.09
C TRP A 56 6.91 -16.33 -18.51
N ASP A 57 7.09 -17.34 -17.68
CA ASP A 57 7.83 -18.54 -18.02
C ASP A 57 6.84 -19.63 -18.47
N VAL A 58 7.14 -20.31 -19.57
CA VAL A 58 6.32 -21.42 -20.06
C VAL A 58 6.85 -22.69 -19.41
N ILE A 59 6.07 -23.24 -18.48
CA ILE A 59 6.46 -24.45 -17.74
C ILE A 59 6.27 -25.67 -18.63
N ASP A 60 5.06 -25.83 -19.15
CA ASP A 60 4.69 -26.97 -19.98
C ASP A 60 3.46 -26.62 -20.84
N VAL A 61 3.32 -27.31 -21.97
CA VAL A 61 2.18 -27.17 -22.88
C VAL A 61 1.72 -28.55 -23.37
N PRO A 62 1.14 -29.38 -22.48
CA PRO A 62 0.57 -30.66 -22.88
C PRO A 62 -0.68 -30.47 -23.73
N GLY A 63 -0.85 -31.38 -24.67
CA GLY A 63 -1.95 -31.45 -25.61
C GLY A 63 -2.78 -32.72 -25.41
N TYR A 64 -4.10 -32.57 -25.50
CA TYR A 64 -5.08 -33.65 -25.37
C TYR A 64 -5.95 -33.69 -26.61
N LEU A 65 -6.17 -34.91 -27.13
CA LEU A 65 -7.12 -35.15 -28.21
C LEU A 65 -8.49 -35.43 -27.61
N ILE A 66 -9.49 -34.67 -28.01
CA ILE A 66 -10.88 -34.92 -27.66
C ILE A 66 -11.59 -35.40 -28.92
N ASN A 67 -11.87 -36.70 -28.97
CA ASN A 67 -12.68 -37.31 -30.02
C ASN A 67 -13.91 -37.96 -29.37
N LYS A 68 -15.03 -37.25 -29.39
CA LYS A 68 -16.29 -37.69 -28.78
C LYS A 68 -17.28 -38.08 -29.87
N LYS A 69 -17.62 -39.37 -29.93
CA LYS A 69 -18.60 -39.91 -30.90
C LYS A 69 -20.01 -39.37 -30.66
N GLU A 70 -20.40 -39.19 -29.40
CA GLU A 70 -21.73 -38.68 -29.03
C GLU A 70 -21.97 -37.23 -29.49
N THR A 71 -20.96 -36.37 -29.36
CA THR A 71 -21.06 -34.96 -29.76
C THR A 71 -20.55 -34.71 -31.18
N LYS A 72 -20.09 -35.74 -31.89
CA LYS A 72 -19.44 -35.67 -33.21
C LYS A 72 -18.27 -34.66 -33.29
N GLU A 73 -17.57 -34.46 -32.18
CA GLU A 73 -16.50 -33.45 -32.08
C GLU A 73 -15.10 -34.10 -32.13
N SER A 74 -14.24 -33.54 -32.98
CA SER A 74 -12.81 -33.85 -33.11
C SER A 74 -12.02 -32.55 -32.90
N LYS A 75 -11.39 -32.42 -31.72
CA LYS A 75 -10.68 -31.20 -31.30
C LYS A 75 -9.36 -31.56 -30.60
N ILE A 76 -8.35 -30.70 -30.76
CA ILE A 76 -7.10 -30.74 -30.00
C ILE A 76 -7.12 -29.59 -28.99
N VAL A 77 -6.85 -29.91 -27.72
CA VAL A 77 -6.79 -28.93 -26.64
C VAL A 77 -5.39 -28.90 -26.06
N PHE A 78 -4.73 -27.74 -26.12
CA PHE A 78 -3.45 -27.50 -25.45
C PHE A 78 -3.68 -26.76 -24.15
N HIS A 79 -3.16 -27.29 -23.05
CA HIS A 79 -3.12 -26.61 -21.77
C HIS A 79 -1.77 -25.92 -21.64
N VAL A 80 -1.75 -24.62 -21.86
CA VAL A 80 -0.57 -23.78 -21.69
C VAL A 80 -0.44 -23.45 -20.21
N VAL A 81 0.53 -24.04 -19.54
CA VAL A 81 0.85 -23.75 -18.14
C VAL A 81 1.97 -22.72 -18.11
N ILE A 82 1.67 -21.53 -17.63
CA ILE A 82 2.61 -20.43 -17.49
C ILE A 82 2.73 -20.01 -16.04
N ARG A 83 3.93 -19.64 -15.63
CA ARG A 83 4.19 -19.09 -14.30
C ARG A 83 4.74 -17.70 -14.43
N ARG A 84 4.30 -16.78 -13.57
CA ARG A 84 4.87 -15.45 -13.53
C ARG A 84 6.29 -15.53 -12.96
N TYR A 85 7.24 -14.89 -13.64
CA TYR A 85 8.61 -14.80 -13.16
C TYR A 85 8.71 -13.81 -11.98
N VAL A 86 9.06 -14.31 -10.79
CA VAL A 86 9.31 -13.49 -9.59
C VAL A 86 10.66 -13.86 -8.99
N LEU A 87 11.54 -12.85 -8.87
CA LEU A 87 12.76 -12.97 -8.10
C LEU A 87 12.52 -12.41 -6.70
N ILE A 88 12.59 -13.28 -5.69
CA ILE A 88 12.69 -12.84 -4.29
C ILE A 88 14.10 -12.28 -4.12
N CYS A 89 14.21 -10.96 -4.10
CA CYS A 89 15.46 -10.31 -3.72
C CYS A 89 15.61 -10.48 -2.19
N GLY A 90 16.33 -11.52 -1.77
CA GLY A 90 16.50 -11.84 -0.35
C GLY A 90 17.32 -13.08 0.00
N ALA A 91 17.77 -13.88 -0.98
CA ALA A 91 18.74 -14.94 -0.74
C ALA A 91 20.11 -14.51 -1.32
N GLU A 92 21.06 -14.21 -0.44
CA GLU A 92 22.39 -13.73 -0.81
C GLU A 92 23.22 -14.75 -1.62
N ARG A 93 24.03 -14.17 -2.53
CA ARG A 93 25.38 -14.59 -2.98
C ARG A 93 25.59 -16.07 -3.32
N ILE A 94 25.48 -16.44 -4.61
CA ILE A 94 26.33 -17.46 -5.30
C ILE A 94 26.15 -17.42 -6.83
N TRP A 95 25.08 -16.84 -7.36
CA TRP A 95 24.79 -16.87 -8.81
C TRP A 95 25.39 -15.73 -9.65
N TRP A 96 26.42 -15.03 -9.16
CA TRP A 96 27.02 -13.88 -9.88
C TRP A 96 27.86 -14.28 -11.11
N PHE A 97 28.19 -15.56 -11.30
CA PHE A 97 29.23 -15.94 -12.26
C PHE A 97 28.80 -16.59 -13.58
N LEU A 98 27.51 -16.86 -13.85
CA LEU A 98 27.18 -17.74 -15.00
C LEU A 98 26.04 -17.36 -15.97
N ARG A 99 25.57 -16.10 -16.08
CA ARG A 99 24.77 -15.71 -17.26
C ARG A 99 24.65 -14.20 -17.51
N GLU A 100 25.59 -13.63 -18.24
CA GLU A 100 25.75 -12.16 -18.38
C GLU A 100 24.78 -11.46 -19.35
N LYS A 101 24.01 -12.16 -20.21
CA LYS A 101 23.28 -11.47 -21.30
C LYS A 101 21.76 -11.57 -21.31
N VAL A 102 21.15 -12.55 -20.64
CA VAL A 102 19.68 -12.79 -20.72
C VAL A 102 18.93 -12.20 -19.52
N MET A 103 19.60 -11.93 -18.41
CA MET A 103 18.95 -11.43 -17.18
C MET A 103 18.67 -9.91 -17.23
N LYS A 104 19.40 -9.10 -18.02
CA LYS A 104 19.30 -7.62 -17.94
C LYS A 104 17.98 -7.01 -18.46
N ASP A 105 17.33 -7.64 -19.43
CA ASP A 105 16.09 -7.11 -20.02
C ASP A 105 14.82 -7.59 -19.34
N LEU A 106 14.84 -8.77 -18.69
CA LEU A 106 13.69 -9.35 -17.99
C LEU A 106 13.52 -8.85 -16.54
N PHE A 107 14.58 -8.34 -15.91
CA PHE A 107 14.58 -7.99 -14.46
C PHE A 107 13.79 -6.73 -14.08
N ARG A 108 13.31 -5.96 -15.06
CA ARG A 108 12.80 -4.60 -14.83
C ARG A 108 11.30 -4.54 -14.53
N LYS A 109 10.53 -5.60 -14.82
CA LYS A 109 9.06 -5.49 -14.92
C LYS A 109 8.32 -5.89 -13.63
N THR A 110 8.64 -7.01 -12.95
CA THR A 110 7.87 -7.52 -11.79
C THR A 110 8.35 -7.04 -10.40
N LEU A 111 9.66 -6.85 -10.20
CA LEU A 111 10.21 -6.26 -8.96
C LEU A 111 9.77 -4.80 -8.76
N PHE A 112 9.61 -4.06 -9.86
CA PHE A 112 9.15 -2.67 -9.87
C PHE A 112 7.79 -2.53 -9.19
N TYR A 113 6.79 -3.35 -9.55
CA TYR A 113 5.43 -3.23 -9.01
C TYR A 113 5.35 -3.55 -7.51
N THR A 114 6.02 -4.60 -7.05
CA THR A 114 5.99 -4.97 -5.62
C THR A 114 6.67 -3.90 -4.76
N VAL A 115 7.83 -3.40 -5.19
CA VAL A 115 8.57 -2.36 -4.47
C VAL A 115 7.83 -1.01 -4.50
N ILE A 116 7.19 -0.65 -5.62
CA ILE A 116 6.39 0.58 -5.75
C ILE A 116 5.11 0.55 -4.93
N LEU A 117 4.59 -0.62 -4.57
CA LEU A 117 3.43 -0.71 -3.69
C LEU A 117 3.83 -0.73 -2.21
N ILE A 118 4.96 -1.37 -1.86
CA ILE A 118 5.41 -1.49 -0.46
C ILE A 118 6.10 -0.22 0.04
N ILE A 119 6.97 0.42 -0.75
CA ILE A 119 7.70 1.60 -0.29
C ILE A 119 6.75 2.75 0.11
N PRO A 120 5.75 3.12 -0.72
CA PRO A 120 4.83 4.20 -0.36
C PRO A 120 3.96 3.84 0.85
N THR A 121 3.54 2.59 1.02
CA THR A 121 2.74 2.20 2.19
C THR A 121 3.52 2.29 3.50
N VAL A 122 4.78 1.87 3.51
CA VAL A 122 5.65 2.00 4.68
C VAL A 122 5.96 3.47 4.98
N LEU A 123 6.24 4.27 3.95
CA LEU A 123 6.51 5.70 4.11
C LEU A 123 5.28 6.45 4.65
N MET A 124 4.09 6.16 4.11
CA MET A 124 2.83 6.72 4.58
C MET A 124 2.55 6.35 6.04
N ALA A 125 2.77 5.08 6.42
CA ALA A 125 2.62 4.64 7.80
C ALA A 125 3.58 5.39 8.74
N PHE A 126 4.85 5.56 8.34
CA PHE A 126 5.84 6.31 9.11
C PHE A 126 5.45 7.78 9.28
N LEU A 127 5.05 8.46 8.20
CA LEU A 127 4.59 9.85 8.25
C LEU A 127 3.31 10.01 9.09
N SER A 128 2.41 9.03 9.06
CA SER A 128 1.22 9.03 9.91
C SER A 128 1.55 8.89 11.41
N MET A 129 2.59 8.12 11.76
CA MET A 129 3.08 8.02 13.14
C MET A 129 3.71 9.35 13.59
N MET A 130 4.51 9.98 12.72
CA MET A 130 5.14 11.28 12.98
C MET A 130 4.11 12.40 13.19
N ALA A 131 2.95 12.32 12.52
CA ALA A 131 1.86 13.28 12.72
C ALA A 131 1.30 13.29 14.16
N PHE A 132 1.38 12.18 14.90
CA PHE A 132 0.97 12.14 16.31
C PHE A 132 2.02 12.75 17.25
N TYR A 133 3.30 12.67 16.90
CA TYR A 133 4.39 13.25 17.69
C TYR A 133 4.43 14.78 17.61
N LEU A 134 3.95 15.36 16.51
CA LEU A 134 3.98 16.82 16.33
C LEU A 134 2.87 17.50 17.17
N PRO A 135 3.18 18.55 17.96
CA PRO A 135 2.18 19.30 18.71
C PRO A 135 1.20 20.00 17.75
N ALA A 136 -0.04 20.18 18.19
CA ALA A 136 -1.10 20.70 17.34
C ALA A 136 -1.12 22.23 17.21
N ASP A 137 -0.29 22.94 17.99
CA ASP A 137 -0.03 24.38 17.81
C ASP A 137 0.65 24.70 16.48
N SER A 138 1.43 23.76 15.95
CA SER A 138 2.11 23.96 14.68
C SER A 138 1.14 23.79 13.51
N ALA A 139 1.03 24.81 12.67
CA ALA A 139 0.28 24.74 11.41
C ALA A 139 0.78 23.61 10.49
N GLU A 140 2.03 23.18 10.65
CA GLU A 140 2.63 22.06 9.92
C GLU A 140 1.90 20.73 10.17
N LYS A 141 1.29 20.53 11.36
CA LYS A 141 0.53 19.30 11.66
C LYS A 141 -0.71 19.17 10.79
N ILE A 142 -1.44 20.27 10.60
CA ILE A 142 -2.64 20.30 9.76
C ILE A 142 -2.25 20.06 8.30
N SER A 143 -1.20 20.75 7.83
CA SER A 143 -0.66 20.59 6.48
C SER A 143 -0.24 19.14 6.20
N LEU A 144 0.52 18.51 7.10
CA LEU A 144 0.92 17.11 7.02
C LEU A 144 -0.30 16.17 6.94
N THR A 145 -1.34 16.44 7.73
CA THR A 145 -2.56 15.62 7.76
C THR A 145 -3.33 15.69 6.43
N ILE A 146 -3.44 16.88 5.83
CA ILE A 146 -4.09 17.07 4.52
C ILE A 146 -3.29 16.37 3.41
N ASN A 147 -1.96 16.52 3.42
CA ASN A 147 -1.08 15.86 2.44
C ASN A 147 -1.14 14.34 2.55
N LEU A 148 -1.22 13.78 3.76
CA LEU A 148 -1.44 12.35 4.00
C LEU A 148 -2.79 11.86 3.46
N LEU A 149 -3.87 12.63 3.64
CA LEU A 149 -5.18 12.28 3.10
C LEU A 149 -5.16 12.23 1.57
N LEU A 150 -4.55 13.24 0.93
CA LEU A 150 -4.44 13.29 -0.53
C LEU A 150 -3.60 12.14 -1.09
N ALA A 151 -2.44 11.87 -0.48
CA ALA A 151 -1.57 10.78 -0.88
C ALA A 151 -2.25 9.39 -0.72
N LEU A 152 -3.08 9.22 0.31
CA LEU A 152 -3.88 8.00 0.50
C LEU A 152 -4.88 7.78 -0.66
N VAL A 153 -5.57 8.83 -1.10
CA VAL A 153 -6.51 8.75 -2.24
C VAL A 153 -5.77 8.42 -3.54
N VAL A 154 -4.65 9.09 -3.81
CA VAL A 154 -3.84 8.82 -5.01
C VAL A 154 -3.31 7.39 -5.02
N PHE A 155 -2.83 6.90 -3.86
CA PHE A 155 -2.32 5.55 -3.75
C PHE A 155 -3.43 4.49 -3.92
N LEU A 156 -4.65 4.75 -3.43
CA LEU A 156 -5.82 3.90 -3.68
C LEU A 156 -6.15 3.81 -5.19
N LEU A 157 -6.10 4.95 -5.89
CA LEU A 157 -6.32 4.99 -7.35
C LEU A 157 -5.25 4.17 -8.09
N LEU A 158 -3.98 4.30 -7.73
CA LEU A 158 -2.88 3.52 -8.33
C LEU A 158 -3.10 2.01 -8.15
N VAL A 159 -3.42 1.58 -6.92
CA VAL A 159 -3.67 0.17 -6.58
C VAL A 159 -4.84 -0.38 -7.39
N SER A 160 -5.95 0.36 -7.50
CA SER A 160 -7.12 -0.07 -8.28
C SER A 160 -6.84 -0.26 -9.78
N LYS A 161 -5.78 0.37 -10.32
CA LYS A 161 -5.38 0.23 -11.73
C LYS A 161 -4.45 -0.96 -11.97
N ILE A 162 -3.70 -1.38 -10.96
CA ILE A 162 -2.74 -2.49 -11.05
C ILE A 162 -3.42 -3.83 -10.79
N LEU A 163 -4.41 -3.86 -9.89
CA LEU A 163 -5.19 -5.05 -9.60
C LEU A 163 -6.32 -5.23 -10.64
N PRO A 164 -6.39 -6.37 -11.33
CA PRO A 164 -7.51 -6.63 -12.23
C PRO A 164 -8.81 -6.79 -11.43
N PRO A 165 -9.96 -6.29 -11.93
CA PRO A 165 -11.26 -6.51 -11.30
C PRO A 165 -11.60 -8.00 -11.42
N THR A 166 -11.32 -8.75 -10.37
CA THR A 166 -11.53 -10.19 -10.29
C THR A 166 -12.41 -10.50 -9.09
N SER A 167 -13.13 -11.62 -9.15
CA SER A 167 -14.04 -12.03 -8.07
C SER A 167 -13.31 -12.36 -6.76
N ASN A 168 -12.04 -12.76 -6.85
CA ASN A 168 -11.22 -13.16 -5.71
C ASN A 168 -10.12 -12.12 -5.49
N ILE A 169 -10.08 -11.55 -4.28
CA ILE A 169 -9.04 -10.60 -3.89
C ILE A 169 -7.72 -11.37 -3.74
N PRO A 170 -6.64 -10.98 -4.44
CA PRO A 170 -5.33 -11.66 -4.34
C PRO A 170 -4.78 -11.56 -2.91
N LEU A 171 -3.95 -12.52 -2.51
CA LEU A 171 -3.35 -12.54 -1.18
C LEU A 171 -2.55 -11.26 -0.89
N MET A 172 -1.74 -10.79 -1.84
CA MET A 172 -1.04 -9.50 -1.74
C MET A 172 -2.02 -8.33 -1.60
N GLY A 173 -3.16 -8.39 -2.29
CA GLY A 173 -4.24 -7.41 -2.16
C GLY A 173 -4.84 -7.40 -0.76
N LYS A 174 -5.03 -8.56 -0.12
CA LYS A 174 -5.53 -8.65 1.27
C LYS A 174 -4.58 -7.98 2.26
N TYR A 175 -3.27 -8.21 2.12
CA TYR A 175 -2.25 -7.54 2.96
C TYR A 175 -2.23 -6.03 2.76
N LEU A 176 -2.23 -5.57 1.50
CA LEU A 176 -2.27 -4.15 1.20
C LEU A 176 -3.56 -3.51 1.71
N LEU A 177 -4.73 -4.14 1.49
CA LEU A 177 -6.02 -3.65 1.98
C LEU A 177 -6.07 -3.55 3.51
N MET A 178 -5.52 -4.54 4.23
CA MET A 178 -5.39 -4.44 5.68
C MET A 178 -4.53 -3.25 6.10
N ALA A 179 -3.37 -3.06 5.46
CA ALA A 179 -2.51 -1.92 5.70
C ALA A 179 -3.20 -0.59 5.36
N PHE A 180 -3.98 -0.54 4.28
CA PHE A 180 -4.79 0.62 3.91
C PHE A 180 -5.82 0.98 4.97
N VAL A 181 -6.59 0.01 5.44
CA VAL A 181 -7.59 0.24 6.50
C VAL A 181 -6.92 0.80 7.75
N LEU A 182 -5.77 0.25 8.14
CA LEU A 182 -4.99 0.78 9.27
C LEU A 182 -4.58 2.24 9.02
N ASN A 183 -4.03 2.57 7.86
CA ASN A 183 -3.67 3.95 7.50
C ASN A 183 -4.88 4.90 7.47
N ILE A 184 -6.07 4.45 7.04
CA ILE A 184 -7.28 5.26 7.10
C ILE A 184 -7.66 5.54 8.56
N THR A 185 -7.64 4.50 9.41
CA THR A 185 -7.99 4.67 10.82
C THR A 185 -7.03 5.62 11.54
N THR A 186 -5.72 5.57 11.25
CA THR A 186 -4.76 6.51 11.85
C THR A 186 -5.03 7.95 11.43
N VAL A 187 -5.31 8.19 10.14
CA VAL A 187 -5.64 9.53 9.63
C VAL A 187 -6.96 10.07 10.18
N VAL A 188 -7.97 9.23 10.36
CA VAL A 188 -9.23 9.67 10.98
C VAL A 188 -9.01 10.07 12.44
N VAL A 189 -8.23 9.28 13.20
CA VAL A 189 -7.91 9.60 14.59
C VAL A 189 -7.10 10.91 14.68
N THR A 190 -6.13 11.16 13.78
CA THR A 190 -5.41 12.44 13.78
C THR A 190 -6.33 13.63 13.52
N VAL A 191 -7.27 13.53 12.57
CA VAL A 191 -8.27 14.58 12.30
C VAL A 191 -9.15 14.83 13.52
N VAL A 192 -9.59 13.78 14.23
CA VAL A 192 -10.36 13.93 15.47
C VAL A 192 -9.54 14.63 16.55
N ILE A 193 -8.26 14.27 16.74
CA ILE A 193 -7.37 14.92 17.71
C ILE A 193 -7.20 16.41 17.37
N VAL A 194 -6.95 16.73 16.10
CA VAL A 194 -6.83 18.12 15.63
C VAL A 194 -8.14 18.88 15.85
N ASN A 195 -9.29 18.28 15.54
CA ASN A 195 -10.59 18.89 15.76
C ASN A 195 -10.88 19.15 17.25
N VAL A 196 -10.51 18.22 18.13
CA VAL A 196 -10.63 18.41 19.58
C VAL A 196 -9.66 19.47 20.08
N TYR A 197 -8.46 19.55 19.50
CA TYR A 197 -7.43 20.52 19.85
C TYR A 197 -7.86 21.97 19.55
N PHE A 198 -8.31 22.22 18.33
CA PHE A 198 -8.78 23.55 17.90
C PHE A 198 -10.21 23.85 18.36
N ARG A 199 -10.84 22.97 19.15
CA ARG A 199 -12.14 23.25 19.75
C ARG A 199 -11.99 24.37 20.79
N SER A 200 -12.26 25.60 20.36
CA SER A 200 -12.19 26.78 21.21
C SER A 200 -13.09 26.65 22.45
N ALA A 201 -12.51 26.94 23.62
CA ALA A 201 -13.15 26.88 24.94
C ALA A 201 -14.32 27.87 25.13
N ILE A 202 -14.59 28.73 24.14
CA ILE A 202 -15.59 29.81 24.22
C ILE A 202 -17.00 29.31 23.89
N SER A 203 -17.17 28.25 23.07
CA SER A 203 -18.48 27.80 22.59
C SER A 203 -19.00 26.49 23.17
N ASN A 204 -18.18 25.73 23.89
CA ASN A 204 -18.54 24.39 24.36
C ASN A 204 -17.91 24.07 25.73
N GLU A 205 -18.73 23.87 26.75
CA GLU A 205 -18.27 23.32 28.03
C GLU A 205 -17.85 21.84 27.85
N MET A 206 -16.72 21.46 28.46
CA MET A 206 -16.23 20.08 28.41
C MET A 206 -17.16 19.14 29.17
N PRO A 207 -17.71 18.09 28.52
CA PRO A 207 -18.55 17.12 29.21
C PRO A 207 -17.78 16.39 30.32
N ASN A 208 -18.46 16.15 31.44
CA ASN A 208 -17.87 15.49 32.61
C ASN A 208 -17.25 14.11 32.32
N TYR A 209 -17.78 13.38 31.33
CA TYR A 209 -17.23 12.10 30.89
C TYR A 209 -15.88 12.25 30.17
N VAL A 210 -15.75 13.24 29.29
CA VAL A 210 -14.50 13.55 28.56
C VAL A 210 -13.40 13.94 29.55
N ARG A 211 -13.75 14.74 30.56
CA ARG A 211 -12.84 15.12 31.65
C ARG A 211 -12.30 13.91 32.42
N ARG A 212 -13.15 12.97 32.85
CA ARG A 212 -12.66 11.78 33.59
C ARG A 212 -11.75 10.90 32.72
N ILE A 213 -12.11 10.69 31.45
CA ILE A 213 -11.30 9.86 30.56
C ILE A 213 -9.94 10.50 30.29
N PHE A 214 -9.92 11.73 29.77
CA PHE A 214 -8.70 12.35 29.28
C PHE A 214 -7.83 12.97 30.37
N LEU A 215 -8.40 13.41 31.50
CA LEU A 215 -7.64 14.12 32.55
C LEU A 215 -7.41 13.29 33.82
N GLU A 216 -8.13 12.18 34.04
CA GLU A 216 -7.99 11.34 35.24
C GLU A 216 -7.53 9.92 34.92
N PHE A 217 -8.09 9.27 33.89
CA PHE A 217 -7.80 7.87 33.55
C PHE A 217 -6.59 7.72 32.61
N LEU A 218 -6.61 8.38 31.46
CA LEU A 218 -5.59 8.29 30.40
C LEU A 218 -4.17 8.69 30.86
N PRO A 219 -3.94 9.82 31.56
CA PRO A 219 -2.59 10.22 31.98
C PRO A 219 -2.00 9.31 33.06
N ARG A 220 -2.85 8.63 33.84
CA ARG A 220 -2.43 7.65 34.84
C ARG A 220 -1.97 6.34 34.19
N ILE A 221 -2.56 5.95 33.06
CA ILE A 221 -2.12 4.80 32.23
C ILE A 221 -0.85 5.14 31.44
N LEU A 222 -0.78 6.33 30.84
CA LEU A 222 0.35 6.75 30.00
C LEU A 222 1.55 7.31 30.78
N MET A 223 1.51 7.28 32.12
CA MET A 223 2.53 7.86 33.01
C MET A 223 2.97 9.28 32.63
N MET A 224 2.04 10.13 32.18
CA MET A 224 2.36 11.51 31.82
C MET A 224 2.55 12.36 33.07
N LYS A 225 3.64 13.12 33.14
CA LYS A 225 3.84 14.15 34.15
C LYS A 225 2.90 15.31 33.86
N ARG A 226 2.07 15.68 34.84
CA ARG A 226 1.14 16.81 34.71
C ARG A 226 1.95 18.11 34.60
N PRO A 227 1.69 18.98 33.60
CA PRO A 227 2.37 20.27 33.51
C PRO A 227 2.04 21.12 34.74
N GLU A 228 3.05 21.82 35.28
CA GLU A 228 2.90 22.72 36.43
C GLU A 228 2.05 23.93 36.02
N ARG A 229 1.17 24.39 36.92
CA ARG A 229 0.36 25.58 36.65
C ARG A 229 1.29 26.79 36.62
N ILE A 230 1.36 27.46 35.48
CA ILE A 230 2.05 28.74 35.33
C ILE A 230 1.41 29.73 36.33
N PRO A 231 2.18 30.39 37.21
CA PRO A 231 1.62 31.36 38.14
C PRO A 231 0.99 32.53 37.37
N ILE A 232 -0.26 32.84 37.72
CA ILE A 232 -1.03 33.94 37.14
C ILE A 232 -0.39 35.25 37.62
N PHE A 233 0.27 36.00 36.74
CA PHE A 233 0.73 37.36 37.05
C PHE A 233 -0.37 38.34 36.63
N ASN A 234 -0.94 39.09 37.59
CA ASN A 234 -1.96 40.13 37.34
C ASN A 234 -3.20 39.71 36.52
N GLY A 235 -3.65 38.45 36.63
CA GLY A 235 -4.92 38.02 36.03
C GLY A 235 -4.89 37.75 34.52
N TYR A 236 -3.72 37.75 33.88
CA TYR A 236 -3.56 37.36 32.48
C TYR A 236 -2.92 35.97 32.36
N PHE A 237 -3.47 35.12 31.47
CA PHE A 237 -2.86 33.85 31.08
C PHE A 237 -1.59 34.16 30.28
N VAL A 238 -0.43 33.79 30.79
CA VAL A 238 0.85 33.93 30.08
C VAL A 238 0.99 32.72 29.16
N GLU A 239 0.82 32.90 27.85
CA GLU A 239 1.20 31.91 26.85
C GLU A 239 2.73 31.73 26.87
N GLU A 240 3.16 30.46 26.84
CA GLU A 240 4.56 30.02 27.01
C GLU A 240 5.52 30.64 25.97
N TYR A 241 5.00 31.15 24.84
CA TYR A 241 5.76 31.87 23.81
C TYR A 241 6.13 33.33 24.16
N CYS A 242 5.38 34.01 25.03
CA CYS A 242 5.67 35.40 25.43
C CYS A 242 6.55 35.51 26.69
N ALA A 243 6.77 34.40 27.41
CA ALA A 243 7.52 34.42 28.66
C ALA A 243 9.01 34.78 28.46
N SER A 244 9.61 34.40 27.32
CA SER A 244 10.99 34.77 26.98
C SER A 244 11.14 36.24 26.58
N GLU A 245 10.16 36.82 25.87
CA GLU A 245 10.20 38.23 25.46
C GLU A 245 9.96 39.20 26.63
N ILE A 246 9.20 38.79 27.65
CA ILE A 246 8.93 39.61 28.85
C ILE A 246 10.13 39.60 29.82
N PHE A 247 10.85 38.48 29.93
CA PHE A 247 12.04 38.41 30.80
C PHE A 247 13.15 39.36 30.32
N ASP A 248 13.41 39.40 29.01
CA ASP A 248 14.36 40.36 28.41
C ASP A 248 13.90 41.81 28.61
N ALA A 249 12.62 42.14 28.42
CA ALA A 249 12.11 43.49 28.63
C ALA A 249 12.21 43.95 30.11
N SER A 250 12.09 43.02 31.08
CA SER A 250 12.24 43.35 32.50
C SER A 250 13.69 43.69 32.87
N GLU A 251 14.67 43.10 32.19
CA GLU A 251 16.09 43.39 32.39
C GLU A 251 16.48 44.76 31.79
N TYR A 252 15.83 45.17 30.69
CA TYR A 252 15.92 46.53 30.14
C TYR A 252 15.20 47.59 30.99
N PHE A 253 14.08 47.27 31.62
CA PHE A 253 13.33 48.21 32.47
C PHE A 253 13.94 48.42 33.87
N ALA A 254 14.72 47.45 34.37
CA ALA A 254 15.40 47.55 35.66
C ALA A 254 16.44 48.70 35.74
N HIS A 255 16.93 49.19 34.60
CA HIS A 255 17.89 50.29 34.55
C HIS A 255 17.29 51.71 34.53
N SER A 256 15.96 51.88 34.41
CA SER A 256 15.36 53.21 34.16
C SER A 256 14.54 53.82 35.31
N TYR A 257 14.28 53.11 36.42
CA TYR A 257 13.40 53.60 37.50
C TYR A 257 14.09 53.78 38.87
N ALA A 258 15.38 54.10 38.87
CA ALA A 258 16.06 54.68 40.04
C ALA A 258 15.89 56.21 40.10
N ALA A 259 14.65 56.73 40.02
CA ALA A 259 14.34 58.13 40.34
C ALA A 259 12.82 58.32 40.45
N TYR A 260 12.28 58.25 41.66
CA TYR A 260 11.43 59.29 42.29
C TYR A 260 10.87 58.73 43.60
N ARG A 261 11.57 59.08 44.68
CA ARG A 261 11.06 59.01 46.06
C ARG A 261 10.29 60.33 46.27
N ILE A 262 8.99 60.26 46.55
CA ILE A 262 8.23 61.42 47.05
C ILE A 262 7.50 60.98 48.32
N THR A 263 8.09 61.34 49.44
CA THR A 263 7.37 62.12 50.46
C THR A 263 7.51 63.58 50.09
#